data_AF-A0A182VEP4-F1
#
_entry.id   AF-A0A182VEP4-F1
#
_cell.length_a   1.000
_cell.length_b   1.000
_cell.length_c   1.000
_cell.angle_alpha   90.00
_cell.angle_beta   90.00
_cell.angle_gamma   90.00
#
_symmetry.space_group_name_H-M   'P 1'
#
loop_
_entity.id
_entity.type
_entity.pdbx_description
1 polymer ?
#
loop_
_entity_poly.entity_id
_entity_poly.type
_entity_poly.pdbx_seq_one_letter_code
_entity_poly.pdbx_strand_id
1 'polypeptide(L)'
;MQRFEDCLENIRLARESNYPGEKLNQREKEVKNALAKARNKNASSSKVTPDVVEEPELSYAAKENAPQVANCLELRKNEQYGRHVVTTRKLNVGDVVMIERPFVTVLKDSLRY
;
A
#
# COMPACT_ATOMS: atom_id res chain seq x y z
N MET A 1 -6.81 -3.86 12.36
CA MET A 1 -6.87 -3.46 13.79
C MET A 1 -5.52 -3.74 14.45
N GLN A 2 -4.87 -2.74 15.05
CA GLN A 2 -3.65 -2.94 15.84
C GLN A 2 -4.05 -3.23 17.30
N ARG A 3 -3.76 -4.45 17.78
CA ARG A 3 -4.21 -4.99 19.08
C ARG A 3 -3.12 -4.84 20.16
N PHE A 4 -2.82 -3.60 20.54
CA PHE A 4 -1.70 -3.30 21.45
C PHE A 4 -1.92 -3.82 22.88
N GLU A 5 -3.16 -3.85 23.36
CA GLU A 5 -3.50 -4.33 24.70
C GLU A 5 -3.29 -5.86 24.81
N ASP A 6 -3.66 -6.62 23.78
CA ASP A 6 -3.40 -8.06 23.72
C ASP A 6 -1.89 -8.38 23.67
N CYS A 7 -1.08 -7.51 23.07
CA CYS A 7 0.38 -7.65 23.10
C CYS A 7 0.95 -7.47 24.51
N LEU A 8 0.39 -6.56 25.31
CA LEU A 8 0.81 -6.39 26.72
C LEU A 8 0.40 -7.59 27.57
N GLU A 9 -0.80 -8.12 27.35
CA GLU A 9 -1.29 -9.29 28.08
C GLU A 9 -0.45 -10.54 27.75
N ASN A 10 -0.08 -10.74 26.48
CA ASN A 10 0.82 -11.83 26.10
C ASN A 10 2.22 -11.71 26.73
N ILE A 11 2.75 -10.49 26.85
CA ILE A 11 4.04 -10.26 27.54
C ILE A 11 3.92 -10.57 29.03
N ARG A 12 2.79 -10.21 29.66
CA ARG A 12 2.51 -10.55 31.06
C ARG A 12 2.45 -12.06 31.26
N LEU A 13 1.66 -12.77 30.45
CA LEU A 13 1.54 -14.23 30.51
C LEU A 13 2.90 -14.94 30.29
N ALA A 14 3.73 -14.42 29.39
CA ALA A 14 5.07 -14.94 29.17
C ALA A 14 5.98 -14.79 30.40
N ARG A 15 5.88 -13.67 31.14
CA ARG A 15 6.61 -13.48 32.41
C ARG A 15 6.11 -14.43 33.50
N GLU A 16 4.80 -14.58 33.64
CA GLU A 16 4.19 -15.49 34.62
C GLU A 16 4.51 -16.96 34.31
N SER A 17 4.72 -17.30 33.04
CA SER A 17 5.15 -18.63 32.58
C SER A 17 6.66 -18.86 32.68
N ASN A 18 7.39 -17.98 33.37
CA ASN A 18 8.84 -18.06 33.61
C ASN A 18 9.69 -18.08 32.32
N TYR A 19 9.21 -17.47 31.24
CA TYR A 19 9.94 -17.40 29.96
C TYR A 19 11.22 -16.55 30.11
N PRO A 20 12.42 -17.12 29.93
CA PRO A 20 13.66 -16.37 30.04
C PRO A 20 13.89 -15.55 28.76
N GLY A 21 13.91 -14.23 28.88
CA GLY A 21 14.28 -13.39 27.75
C GLY A 21 14.26 -11.90 28.07
N GLU A 22 15.44 -11.28 28.06
CA GLU A 22 15.60 -9.82 28.13
C GLU A 22 14.79 -9.08 27.04
N LYS A 23 14.51 -9.78 25.93
CA LYS A 23 13.68 -9.34 24.81
C LYS A 23 12.24 -8.98 25.23
N LEU A 24 11.73 -9.46 26.37
CA LEU A 24 10.40 -9.08 26.87
C LEU A 24 10.34 -7.61 27.28
N ASN A 25 11.41 -7.10 27.91
CA ASN A 25 11.49 -5.69 28.32
C ASN A 25 11.52 -4.75 27.10
N GLN A 26 12.25 -5.16 26.06
CA GLN A 26 12.31 -4.41 24.80
C GLN A 26 10.96 -4.41 24.08
N ARG A 27 10.30 -5.57 23.98
CA ARG A 27 8.96 -5.70 23.38
C ARG A 27 7.92 -4.88 24.14
N GLU A 28 7.97 -4.88 25.48
CA GLU A 28 7.05 -4.08 26.29
C GLU A 28 7.25 -2.58 26.06
N LYS A 29 8.50 -2.12 25.97
CA LYS A 29 8.84 -0.72 25.66
C LYS A 29 8.34 -0.32 24.27
N GLU A 30 8.51 -1.17 23.28
CA GLU A 30 8.05 -0.94 21.91
C GLU A 30 6.52 -0.81 21.83
N VAL A 31 5.78 -1.73 22.48
CA VAL A 31 4.31 -1.70 22.50
C VAL A 31 3.81 -0.47 23.27
N LYS A 32 4.40 -0.12 24.43
CA LYS A 32 4.05 1.09 25.17
C LYS A 32 4.28 2.36 24.36
N ASN A 33 5.40 2.45 23.63
CA ASN A 33 5.68 3.57 22.74
C ASN A 33 4.68 3.65 21.57
N ALA A 34 4.31 2.52 20.99
CA ALA A 34 3.31 2.47 19.92
C ALA A 34 1.91 2.88 20.42
N LEU A 35 1.52 2.45 21.62
CA LEU A 35 0.26 2.82 22.26
C LEU A 35 0.22 4.32 22.62
N ALA A 36 1.32 4.89 23.11
CA ALA A 36 1.43 6.33 23.34
C ALA A 36 1.32 7.14 22.03
N LYS A 37 1.97 6.69 20.95
CA LYS A 37 1.84 7.30 19.62
C LYS A 37 0.43 7.20 19.06
N ALA A 38 -0.26 6.08 19.25
CA ALA A 38 -1.65 5.90 18.84
C ALA A 38 -2.60 6.81 19.62
N ARG A 39 -2.42 6.92 20.94
CA ARG A 39 -3.20 7.84 21.79
C ARG A 39 -2.98 9.31 21.43
N ASN A 40 -1.74 9.71 21.13
CA ASN A 40 -1.41 11.07 20.69
C ASN A 40 -1.92 11.39 19.28
N LYS A 41 -1.97 10.41 18.38
CA LYS A 41 -2.67 10.58 17.09
C LYS A 41 -4.14 10.90 17.33
N ASN A 42 -4.80 10.17 18.23
CA ASN A 42 -6.21 10.38 18.54
C ASN A 42 -6.50 11.71 19.28
N ALA A 43 -5.56 12.24 20.06
CA ALA A 43 -5.70 13.53 20.74
C ALA A 43 -5.54 14.74 19.78
N SER A 44 -4.80 14.57 18.69
CA SER A 44 -4.58 15.60 17.65
C SER A 44 -5.45 15.42 16.40
N SER A 45 -6.26 14.36 16.32
CA SER A 45 -7.00 13.97 15.10
C SER A 45 -8.53 13.94 15.26
N SER A 46 -9.14 14.94 15.89
CA SER A 46 -10.57 15.26 15.64
C SER A 46 -10.83 15.83 14.24
N LYS A 47 -9.92 15.62 13.29
CA LYS A 47 -10.22 15.67 11.86
C LYS A 47 -10.01 14.26 11.33
N VAL A 48 -11.09 13.49 11.30
CA VAL A 48 -11.23 12.42 10.32
C VAL A 48 -11.15 13.11 8.97
N THR A 49 -9.93 13.22 8.41
CA THR A 49 -9.83 13.42 6.97
C THR A 49 -10.43 12.15 6.36
N PRO A 50 -11.36 12.26 5.39
CA PRO A 50 -11.81 11.07 4.66
C PRO A 50 -10.58 10.29 4.22
N ASP A 51 -10.61 8.95 4.28
CA ASP A 51 -9.54 8.10 3.74
C ASP A 51 -9.16 8.67 2.38
N VAL A 52 -8.03 9.37 2.32
CA VAL A 52 -7.52 9.92 1.07
C VAL A 52 -7.01 8.69 0.36
N VAL A 53 -7.83 8.13 -0.51
CA VAL A 53 -7.39 7.13 -1.46
C VAL A 53 -6.34 7.84 -2.31
N GLU A 54 -5.06 7.65 -1.97
CA GLU A 54 -3.96 8.17 -2.78
C GLU A 54 -4.08 7.49 -4.14
N GLU A 55 -4.44 8.28 -5.17
CA GLU A 55 -4.43 7.79 -6.53
C GLU A 55 -2.97 7.41 -6.88
N PRO A 56 -2.75 6.26 -7.54
CA PRO A 56 -1.40 5.87 -7.93
C PRO A 56 -0.81 6.93 -8.86
N GLU A 57 0.47 7.26 -8.67
CA GLU A 57 1.23 8.17 -9.53
C GLU A 57 2.18 7.39 -10.44
N LEU A 58 2.47 7.93 -11.63
CA LEU A 58 3.47 7.31 -12.51
C LEU A 58 4.84 7.34 -11.85
N SER A 59 5.52 6.19 -11.81
CA SER A 59 6.87 6.08 -11.23
C SER A 59 7.95 6.75 -12.10
N TYR A 60 7.60 7.12 -13.33
CA TYR A 60 8.49 7.76 -14.30
C TYR A 60 7.79 8.96 -14.94
N ALA A 61 8.58 9.84 -15.56
CA ALA A 61 8.04 10.99 -16.28
C ALA A 61 7.02 10.55 -17.34
N ALA A 62 5.92 11.29 -17.40
CA ALA A 62 4.88 11.11 -18.38
C ALA A 62 5.40 11.30 -19.81
N LYS A 63 4.77 10.61 -20.77
CA LYS A 63 5.02 10.81 -22.20
C LYS A 63 4.30 12.08 -22.66
N GLU A 64 4.96 12.89 -23.48
CA GLU A 64 4.46 14.21 -23.91
C GLU A 64 3.04 14.17 -24.49
N ASN A 65 2.75 13.18 -25.35
CA ASN A 65 1.46 13.04 -26.02
C ASN A 65 0.49 12.08 -25.29
N ALA A 66 0.89 11.51 -24.15
CA ALA A 66 0.10 10.54 -23.39
C ALA A 66 0.47 10.64 -21.90
N PRO A 67 -0.09 11.64 -21.17
CA PRO A 67 0.32 11.92 -19.81
C PRO A 67 0.03 10.80 -18.82
N GLN A 68 -0.91 9.91 -19.16
CA GLN A 68 -1.28 8.74 -18.39
C GLN A 68 -0.32 7.54 -18.58
N VAL A 69 0.67 7.67 -19.47
CA VAL A 69 1.65 6.64 -19.81
C VAL A 69 3.05 7.13 -19.46
N ALA A 70 3.82 6.29 -18.75
CA ALA A 70 5.23 6.56 -18.50
C ALA A 70 6.04 6.58 -19.81
N ASN A 71 7.01 7.47 -19.90
CA ASN A 71 7.90 7.62 -21.05
C ASN A 71 8.79 6.40 -21.32
N CYS A 72 8.79 5.41 -20.42
CA CYS A 72 9.48 4.14 -20.59
C CYS A 72 8.74 3.13 -21.46
N LEU A 73 7.51 3.43 -21.92
CA LEU A 73 6.70 2.54 -22.78
C LEU A 73 6.72 2.96 -24.26
N GLU A 74 6.91 1.97 -25.12
CA GLU A 74 6.88 2.08 -26.58
C GLU A 74 5.92 1.07 -27.21
N LEU A 75 5.24 1.49 -28.28
CA LEU A 75 4.44 0.60 -29.11
C LEU A 75 5.32 0.05 -30.24
N ARG A 76 5.42 -1.27 -30.35
CA ARG A 76 6.13 -1.97 -31.43
C ARG A 76 5.20 -2.92 -32.17
N LYS A 77 5.65 -3.42 -33.32
CA LYS A 77 4.93 -4.41 -34.12
C LYS A 77 5.88 -5.49 -34.61
N ASN A 78 5.47 -6.75 -34.52
CA ASN A 78 6.13 -7.88 -35.19
C ASN A 78 5.09 -8.90 -35.69
N GLU A 79 5.54 -9.92 -36.40
CA GLU A 79 4.66 -10.95 -36.97
C GLU A 79 4.06 -11.87 -35.90
N GLN A 80 4.79 -12.15 -34.83
CA GLN A 80 4.37 -13.09 -33.79
C GLN A 80 3.24 -12.55 -32.91
N TYR A 81 3.31 -11.28 -32.51
CA TYR A 81 2.38 -10.67 -31.53
C TYR A 81 1.56 -9.52 -32.11
N GLY A 82 1.84 -9.10 -33.36
CA GLY A 82 1.25 -7.88 -33.89
C GLY A 82 1.73 -6.66 -33.10
N ARG A 83 0.80 -5.73 -32.81
CA ARG A 83 1.09 -4.52 -32.01
C ARG A 83 1.20 -4.87 -30.54
N HIS A 84 2.30 -4.50 -29.91
CA HIS A 84 2.58 -4.80 -28.51
C HIS A 84 3.33 -3.66 -27.85
N VAL A 85 3.24 -3.57 -26.53
CA VAL A 85 3.94 -2.56 -25.73
C VAL A 85 5.22 -3.17 -25.19
N VAL A 86 6.33 -2.44 -25.28
CA VAL A 86 7.63 -2.82 -24.71
C VAL A 86 8.16 -1.72 -23.80
N THR A 87 9.05 -2.10 -22.89
CA THR A 87 9.76 -1.14 -22.05
C THR A 87 11.11 -0.77 -22.69
N THR A 88 11.53 0.49 -22.54
CA THR A 88 12.86 0.97 -22.99
C THR A 88 13.93 0.84 -21.91
N ARG A 89 13.54 0.38 -20.71
CA ARG A 89 14.40 0.19 -19.55
C ARG A 89 13.95 -1.00 -18.70
N LYS A 90 14.79 -1.40 -17.75
CA LYS A 90 14.44 -2.36 -16.71
C LYS A 90 13.47 -1.70 -15.72
N LEU A 91 12.44 -2.44 -15.31
CA LEU A 91 11.48 -2.03 -14.29
C LEU A 91 11.77 -2.73 -12.97
N ASN A 92 11.39 -2.09 -11.87
CA ASN A 92 11.39 -2.68 -10.54
C ASN A 92 9.98 -3.13 -10.16
N VAL A 93 9.91 -4.03 -9.19
CA VAL A 93 8.63 -4.47 -8.62
C VAL A 93 7.96 -3.26 -7.94
N GLY A 94 6.72 -2.99 -8.33
CA GLY A 94 5.93 -1.88 -7.80
C GLY A 94 5.93 -0.62 -8.68
N ASP A 95 6.71 -0.58 -9.77
CA ASP A 95 6.68 0.56 -10.69
C ASP A 95 5.31 0.68 -11.40
N VAL A 96 4.73 1.88 -11.33
CA VAL A 96 3.52 2.26 -12.05
C VAL A 96 3.91 2.89 -13.38
N VAL A 97 3.65 2.17 -14.48
CA VAL A 97 4.04 2.59 -15.84
C VAL A 97 2.90 3.10 -16.70
N MET A 98 1.65 2.90 -16.26
CA MET A 98 0.46 3.37 -16.96
C MET A 98 -0.72 3.43 -15.98
N ILE A 99 -1.53 4.48 -16.06
CA ILE A 99 -2.76 4.65 -15.28
C ILE A 99 -3.89 4.89 -16.27
N GLU A 100 -4.66 3.86 -16.60
CA GLU A 100 -5.74 3.97 -17.60
C GLU A 100 -7.10 3.93 -16.91
N ARG A 101 -7.97 4.89 -17.26
CA ARG A 101 -9.39 4.83 -16.88
C ARG A 101 -10.16 4.05 -17.95
N PRO A 102 -11.10 3.17 -17.58
CA PRO A 102 -11.91 2.47 -18.57
C PRO A 102 -12.58 3.44 -19.54
N PHE A 103 -12.54 3.14 -20.84
CA PHE A 103 -13.25 3.93 -21.84
C PHE A 103 -14.77 3.89 -21.62
N VAL A 104 -15.30 2.73 -21.24
CA VAL A 104 -16.71 2.51 -20.87
C VAL A 104 -16.77 1.51 -19.72
N THR A 105 -17.68 1.75 -18.77
CA THR A 105 -17.98 0.85 -17.67
C THR A 105 -19.46 0.48 -17.72
N VAL A 106 -19.78 -0.82 -17.64
CA VAL A 106 -21.17 -1.32 -17.62
C VAL A 106 -21.35 -2.26 -16.44
N LEU A 107 -22.46 -2.11 -15.72
CA LEU A 107 -22.86 -3.04 -14.67
C LEU A 107 -23.48 -4.30 -15.29
N LYS A 108 -22.95 -5.48 -14.95
CA LYS A 108 -23.52 -6.77 -15.38
C LYS A 108 -24.96 -6.89 -14.88
N ASP A 109 -25.84 -7.42 -15.72
CA ASP A 109 -27.27 -7.58 -15.39
C ASP A 109 -27.51 -8.42 -14.13
N SER A 110 -26.68 -9.44 -13.91
CA SER A 110 -26.76 -10.30 -12.71
C SER A 110 -26.41 -9.61 -11.40
N LEU A 111 -25.90 -8.38 -11.44
CA LEU A 111 -25.52 -7.58 -10.26
C LEU A 111 -26.47 -6.39 -10.06
N ARG A 112 -27.63 -6.37 -10.74
CA ARG A 112 -28.58 -5.25 -10.65
C ARG A 112 -29.56 -5.35 -9.47
N TYR A 113 -29.79 -6.54 -8.90
CA TYR A 113 -30.74 -6.77 -7.81
C TYR A 113 -30.29 -7.91 -6.89
#